data_AF-A0A7L3VGK9-F1
#
_entry.id   AF-A0A7L3VGK9-F1
#
_cell.length_a   1.000
_cell.length_b   1.000
_cell.length_c   1.000
_cell.angle_alpha   90.00
_cell.angle_beta   90.00
_cell.angle_gamma   90.00
#
_symmetry.space_group_name_H-M   'P 1'
#
loop_
_entity.id
_entity.type
_entity.pdbx_description
1 polymer ?
#
loop_
_entity_poly.entity_id
_entity_poly.type
_entity_poly.pdbx_seq_one_letter_code
_entity_poly.pdbx_strand_id
1 'polypeptide(L)'
;IFPGNCWAFKGHQGQVVIKLPARVYLTAITLQHISKDASPSGTIISAPKDIAVFVSLLGTSGGVDADRDEETLLGVFTYSVEKNPTQTFPLKNMLLPRAFSHVKLLVKSNWGNEWYTCIYRVKVHGKMENQKASSQDQD
;
A
#
# COMPACT_ATOMS: atom_id res chain seq x y z
N ILE A 1 -8.09 -13.98 7.37
CA ILE A 1 -8.84 -13.40 6.22
C ILE A 1 -9.74 -14.50 5.69
N PHE A 2 -11.03 -14.23 5.56
CA PHE A 2 -12.02 -15.20 5.06
C PHE A 2 -12.34 -14.90 3.60
N PRO A 3 -12.63 -15.91 2.75
CA PRO A 3 -13.06 -15.70 1.38
C PRO A 3 -14.23 -14.71 1.29
N GLY A 4 -14.17 -13.79 0.33
CA GLY A 4 -15.20 -12.76 0.14
C GLY A 4 -15.00 -11.47 0.95
N ASN A 5 -14.19 -11.48 2.03
CA ASN A 5 -13.86 -10.27 2.79
C ASN A 5 -12.72 -9.48 2.14
N CYS A 6 -12.94 -9.03 0.91
CA CYS A 6 -12.01 -8.22 0.13
C CYS A 6 -12.69 -7.01 -0.50
N TRP A 7 -11.90 -5.98 -0.80
CA TRP A 7 -12.35 -4.87 -1.61
C TRP A 7 -12.15 -5.21 -3.09
N ALA A 8 -13.25 -5.38 -3.81
CA ALA A 8 -13.26 -5.62 -5.25
C ALA A 8 -13.42 -4.29 -6.00
N PHE A 9 -12.58 -4.07 -7.02
CA PHE A 9 -12.76 -3.00 -7.98
C PHE A 9 -12.89 -3.56 -9.40
N LYS A 10 -13.59 -2.84 -10.27
CA LYS A 10 -13.86 -3.25 -11.66
C LYS A 10 -12.57 -3.30 -12.49
N GLY A 11 -12.41 -4.36 -13.28
CA GLY A 11 -11.28 -4.58 -14.17
C GLY A 11 -9.98 -4.99 -13.46
N HIS A 12 -8.86 -4.75 -14.14
CA HIS A 12 -7.52 -5.20 -13.72
C HIS A 12 -6.58 -4.06 -13.27
N GLN A 13 -7.05 -2.81 -13.31
CA GLN A 13 -6.31 -1.63 -12.89
C GLN A 13 -7.12 -0.82 -11.89
N GLY A 14 -6.47 -0.37 -10.82
CA GLY A 14 -7.12 0.36 -9.74
C GLY A 14 -6.10 0.86 -8.74
N GLN A 15 -6.53 1.73 -7.83
CA GLN A 15 -5.65 2.29 -6.82
C GLN A 15 -6.36 2.50 -5.50
N VAL A 16 -5.60 2.44 -4.41
CA VAL A 16 -6.04 2.83 -3.08
C VAL A 16 -5.00 3.74 -2.45
N VAL A 17 -5.46 4.84 -1.87
CA VAL A 17 -4.65 5.76 -1.06
C VAL A 17 -4.97 5.50 0.40
N ILE A 18 -3.94 5.27 1.21
CA ILE A 18 -4.05 4.89 2.61
C ILE A 18 -3.45 6.02 3.44
N LYS A 19 -4.27 6.73 4.22
CA LYS A 19 -3.81 7.65 5.26
C LYS A 19 -3.30 6.85 6.45
N LEU A 20 -2.05 7.08 6.81
CA LEU A 20 -1.39 6.43 7.94
C LEU A 20 -1.79 7.12 9.27
N PRO A 21 -1.80 6.39 10.40
CA PRO A 21 -2.15 6.97 11.70
C PRO A 21 -1.13 7.99 12.22
N ALA A 22 0.08 8.01 11.66
CA ALA A 22 1.14 8.96 11.97
C ALA A 22 2.04 9.14 10.72
N ARG A 23 2.98 10.09 10.78
CA ARG A 23 4.08 10.13 9.79
C ARG A 23 5.01 8.96 10.04
N VAL A 24 5.33 8.19 9.00
CA VAL A 24 6.10 6.95 9.09
C VAL A 24 7.26 6.95 8.09
N TYR A 25 8.45 6.57 8.56
CA TYR A 25 9.58 6.19 7.72
C TYR A 25 9.35 4.78 7.19
N LEU A 26 8.85 4.68 5.95
CA LEU A 26 8.37 3.42 5.37
C LEU A 26 9.51 2.44 5.12
N THR A 27 9.32 1.16 5.38
CA THR A 27 10.34 0.12 5.15
C THR A 27 9.84 -0.94 4.18
N ALA A 28 8.57 -1.31 4.26
CA ALA A 28 7.98 -2.34 3.43
C ALA A 28 6.46 -2.15 3.31
N ILE A 29 5.86 -2.82 2.32
CA ILE A 29 4.43 -3.11 2.33
C ILE A 29 4.20 -4.62 2.35
N THR A 30 3.08 -5.07 2.90
CA THR A 30 2.62 -6.46 2.75
C THR A 30 1.29 -6.49 2.03
N LEU A 31 1.19 -7.34 1.02
CA LEU A 31 -0.10 -7.75 0.46
C LEU A 31 -0.46 -9.14 0.98
N GLN A 32 -1.75 -9.28 1.31
CA GLN A 32 -2.35 -10.54 1.67
C GLN A 32 -3.48 -10.88 0.71
N HIS A 33 -3.59 -12.14 0.34
CA HIS A 33 -4.73 -12.73 -0.36
C HIS A 33 -5.11 -14.06 0.32
N ILE A 34 -6.28 -14.62 -0.01
CA ILE A 34 -6.61 -16.00 0.35
C ILE A 34 -5.73 -16.99 -0.43
N SER A 35 -5.51 -18.19 0.13
CA SER A 35 -4.86 -19.30 -0.59
C SER A 35 -5.79 -19.89 -1.65
N LYS A 36 -5.23 -20.66 -2.59
CA LYS A 36 -6.00 -21.43 -3.58
C LYS A 36 -6.99 -22.38 -2.90
N ASP A 37 -6.55 -23.09 -1.85
CA ASP A 37 -7.38 -24.06 -1.11
C ASP A 37 -8.56 -23.42 -0.37
N ALA A 38 -8.42 -22.17 0.05
CA ALA A 38 -9.51 -21.43 0.68
C ALA A 38 -10.49 -20.83 -0.34
N SER A 39 -10.17 -20.84 -1.63
CA SER A 39 -11.02 -20.28 -2.68
C SER A 39 -12.11 -21.27 -3.08
N PRO A 40 -13.41 -20.89 -3.06
CA PRO A 40 -14.49 -21.77 -3.54
C PRO A 40 -14.32 -22.20 -5.00
N SER A 41 -13.65 -21.40 -5.84
CA SER A 41 -13.39 -21.72 -7.25
C SER A 41 -12.10 -22.51 -7.47
N GLY A 42 -11.32 -22.78 -6.41
CA GLY A 42 -9.98 -23.37 -6.50
C GLY A 42 -8.92 -22.46 -7.16
N THR A 43 -9.28 -21.24 -7.55
CA THR A 43 -8.38 -20.28 -8.19
C THR A 43 -8.38 -18.93 -7.48
N ILE A 44 -7.31 -18.16 -7.66
CA ILE A 44 -7.17 -16.80 -7.11
C ILE A 44 -6.76 -15.80 -8.22
N ILE A 45 -7.33 -15.99 -9.41
CA ILE A 45 -7.02 -15.17 -10.60
C ILE A 45 -7.42 -13.70 -10.45
N SER A 46 -8.28 -13.37 -9.48
CA SER A 46 -8.64 -11.99 -9.12
C SER A 46 -7.60 -11.32 -8.20
N ALA A 47 -6.55 -12.01 -7.78
CA ALA A 47 -5.51 -11.41 -6.96
C ALA A 47 -4.75 -10.32 -7.75
N PRO A 48 -4.31 -9.23 -7.10
CA PRO A 48 -3.39 -8.28 -7.73
C PRO A 48 -2.13 -8.99 -8.21
N LYS A 49 -1.59 -8.58 -9.36
CA LYS A 49 -0.34 -9.11 -9.91
C LYS A 49 0.73 -8.04 -9.86
N ASP A 50 0.79 -7.17 -10.87
CA ASP A 50 1.80 -6.13 -10.93
C ASP A 50 1.30 -4.91 -10.17
N ILE A 51 2.10 -4.46 -9.22
CA ILE A 51 1.76 -3.35 -8.32
C ILE A 51 2.87 -2.31 -8.30
N ALA A 52 2.51 -1.06 -8.03
CA ALA A 52 3.45 0.02 -7.76
C ALA A 52 3.05 0.75 -6.49
N VAL A 53 4.03 1.18 -5.71
CA VAL A 53 3.83 1.87 -4.43
C VAL A 53 4.38 3.28 -4.57
N PHE A 54 3.54 4.26 -4.24
CA PHE A 54 3.90 5.67 -4.25
C PHE A 54 3.63 6.31 -2.90
N VAL A 55 4.28 7.44 -2.67
CA VAL A 55 3.95 8.39 -1.60
C VAL A 55 3.72 9.75 -2.20
N SER A 56 2.81 10.51 -1.60
CA SER A 56 2.55 11.90 -1.99
C SER A 56 3.24 12.86 -1.03
N LEU A 57 3.73 13.99 -1.57
CA LEU A 57 4.27 15.10 -0.79
C LEU A 57 3.18 16.01 -0.19
N LEU A 58 1.90 15.75 -0.49
CA LEU A 58 0.76 16.54 -0.03
C LEU A 58 0.79 16.79 1.49
N GLY A 59 0.69 18.07 1.86
CA GLY A 59 0.59 18.52 3.25
C GLY A 59 1.92 18.64 4.00
N THR A 60 3.05 18.68 3.30
CA THR A 60 4.37 18.79 3.94
C THR A 60 5.10 20.12 3.77
N SER A 61 4.60 21.03 2.92
CA SER A 61 5.03 22.42 2.84
C SER A 61 3.84 23.32 3.17
N GLY A 62 3.90 24.08 4.28
CA GLY A 62 2.94 25.13 4.60
C GLY A 62 3.11 26.39 3.73
N GLY A 63 3.52 26.22 2.46
CA GLY A 63 3.84 27.29 1.53
C GLY A 63 2.87 27.31 0.33
N VAL A 64 2.80 28.47 -0.31
CA VAL A 64 1.79 28.90 -1.31
C VAL A 64 1.79 28.09 -2.62
N ASP A 65 2.72 27.13 -2.79
CA ASP A 65 2.78 26.22 -3.94
C ASP A 65 2.26 24.81 -3.58
N ALA A 66 1.06 24.74 -2.99
CA ALA A 66 0.42 23.50 -2.53
C ALA A 66 -0.15 22.62 -3.66
N ASP A 67 0.15 22.91 -4.93
CA ASP A 67 -0.57 22.39 -6.10
C ASP A 67 0.26 21.46 -7.01
N ARG A 68 1.39 20.95 -6.52
CA ARG A 68 2.12 19.87 -7.19
C ARG A 68 1.92 18.57 -6.43
N ASP A 69 0.98 17.76 -6.91
CA ASP A 69 0.83 16.33 -6.63
C ASP A 69 2.04 15.53 -7.15
N GLU A 70 3.24 15.87 -6.68
CA GLU A 70 4.44 15.12 -7.03
C GLU A 70 4.48 13.84 -6.21
N GLU A 71 4.14 12.74 -6.87
CA GLU A 71 4.21 11.41 -6.30
C GLU A 71 5.61 10.81 -6.48
N THR A 72 6.17 10.26 -5.41
CA THR A 72 7.44 9.55 -5.46
C THR A 72 7.20 8.04 -5.52
N LEU A 73 7.74 7.38 -6.55
CA LEU A 73 7.72 5.92 -6.67
C LEU A 73 8.67 5.28 -5.64
N LEU A 74 8.14 4.45 -4.75
CA LEU A 74 8.92 3.70 -3.77
C LEU A 74 9.27 2.28 -4.21
N GLY A 75 8.55 1.74 -5.20
CA GLY A 75 8.86 0.42 -5.77
C GLY A 75 7.79 -0.12 -6.69
N VAL A 76 8.18 -1.08 -7.51
CA VAL A 76 7.32 -1.87 -8.39
C VAL A 76 7.57 -3.34 -8.03
N PHE A 77 6.49 -4.09 -7.84
CA PHE A 77 6.55 -5.47 -7.38
C PHE A 77 5.51 -6.33 -8.08
N THR A 78 5.70 -7.64 -8.03
CA THR A 78 4.72 -8.63 -8.51
C THR A 78 4.31 -9.53 -7.35
N TYR A 79 3.02 -9.53 -7.00
CA TYR A 79 2.45 -10.51 -6.09
C TYR A 79 2.28 -11.85 -6.81
N SER A 80 2.82 -12.93 -6.26
CA SER A 80 2.81 -14.25 -6.90
C SER A 80 1.77 -15.19 -6.30
N VAL A 81 0.84 -15.69 -7.10
CA VAL A 81 -0.18 -16.66 -6.65
C VAL A 81 0.37 -18.06 -6.36
N GLU A 82 1.64 -18.32 -6.71
CA GLU A 82 2.35 -19.58 -6.44
C GLU A 82 3.15 -19.54 -5.13
N LYS A 83 3.26 -18.37 -4.49
CA LYS A 83 3.97 -18.20 -3.21
C LYS A 83 2.99 -18.15 -2.04
N ASN A 84 3.54 -17.93 -0.84
CA ASN A 84 2.75 -17.70 0.37
C ASN A 84 1.67 -16.62 0.14
N PRO A 85 0.44 -16.79 0.67
CA PRO A 85 -0.63 -15.81 0.50
C PRO A 85 -0.36 -14.45 1.15
N THR A 86 0.65 -14.37 2.01
CA THR A 86 1.15 -13.13 2.63
C THR A 86 2.54 -12.83 2.08
N GLN A 87 2.69 -11.72 1.35
CA GLN A 87 3.95 -11.34 0.70
C GLN A 87 4.34 -9.93 1.10
N THR A 88 5.58 -9.78 1.56
CA THR A 88 6.15 -8.51 2.00
C THR A 88 7.18 -8.03 0.98
N PHE A 89 7.06 -6.77 0.59
CA PHE A 89 7.87 -6.12 -0.42
C PHE A 89 8.67 -4.98 0.21
N PRO A 90 10.01 -5.08 0.24
CA PRO A 90 10.86 -4.01 0.77
C PRO A 90 10.84 -2.81 -0.18
N LEU A 91 10.66 -1.62 0.37
CA LEU A 91 10.60 -0.37 -0.40
C LEU A 91 12.00 0.21 -0.59
N LYS A 92 12.23 0.92 -1.70
CA LYS A 92 13.49 1.65 -1.96
C LYS A 92 13.64 2.93 -1.13
N ASN A 93 13.01 2.99 0.05
CA ASN A 93 12.97 4.17 0.92
C ASN A 93 14.28 4.46 1.67
N MET A 94 15.28 3.56 1.63
CA MET A 94 16.56 3.81 2.31
C MET A 94 17.24 5.13 1.88
N LEU A 95 16.86 5.70 0.72
CA LEU A 95 17.41 6.95 0.20
C LEU A 95 16.60 8.21 0.52
N LEU A 96 15.39 8.10 1.10
CA LEU A 96 14.59 9.28 1.47
C LEU A 96 14.60 9.44 3.00
N PRO A 97 15.26 10.47 3.55
CA PRO A 97 15.32 10.71 4.99
C PRO A 97 14.02 11.33 5.54
N ARG A 98 12.86 10.90 5.03
CA ARG A 98 11.56 11.55 5.28
C ARG A 98 10.49 10.55 5.69
N ALA A 99 9.62 10.99 6.59
CA ALA A 99 8.42 10.29 7.00
C ALA A 99 7.20 10.77 6.18
N PHE A 100 6.30 9.84 5.83
CA PHE A 100 5.11 10.11 5.02
C PHE A 100 3.82 9.79 5.79
N SER A 101 2.74 10.52 5.47
CA SER A 101 1.41 10.31 6.06
C SER A 101 0.45 9.56 5.14
N HIS A 102 0.79 9.39 3.86
CA HIS A 102 -0.05 8.72 2.88
C HIS A 102 0.78 7.76 2.02
N VAL A 103 0.21 6.61 1.70
CA VAL A 103 0.77 5.63 0.77
C VAL A 103 -0.28 5.30 -0.27
N LYS A 104 0.11 5.35 -1.55
CA LYS A 104 -0.72 4.87 -2.65
C LYS A 104 -0.22 3.52 -3.12
N LEU A 105 -1.13 2.54 -3.17
CA LEU A 105 -0.94 1.28 -3.85
C LEU A 105 -1.68 1.35 -5.20
N LEU A 106 -0.92 1.28 -6.29
CA LEU A 106 -1.43 1.17 -7.65
C LEU A 106 -1.37 -0.29 -8.09
N VAL A 107 -2.51 -0.87 -8.45
CA VAL A 107 -2.60 -2.17 -9.11
C VAL A 107 -2.62 -1.96 -10.62
N LYS A 108 -1.67 -2.57 -11.33
CA LYS A 108 -1.48 -2.44 -12.78
C LYS A 108 -2.11 -3.61 -13.55
N SER A 109 -2.19 -4.78 -12.92
CA SER A 109 -2.73 -6.00 -13.50
C SER A 109 -3.22 -6.97 -12.40
N ASN A 110 -3.96 -8.00 -12.80
CA ASN A 110 -4.31 -9.14 -11.95
C ASN A 110 -3.86 -10.46 -12.62
N TRP A 111 -4.27 -11.59 -12.05
CA TRP A 111 -3.89 -12.93 -12.52
C TRP A 111 -4.88 -13.53 -13.55
N GLY A 112 -5.65 -12.70 -14.26
CA GLY A 112 -6.46 -13.12 -15.41
C GLY A 112 -7.98 -13.03 -15.21
N ASN A 113 -8.46 -12.40 -14.13
CA ASN A 113 -9.90 -12.13 -14.00
C ASN A 113 -10.28 -10.89 -14.82
N GLU A 114 -11.15 -11.06 -15.82
CA GLU A 114 -11.53 -9.99 -16.74
C GLU A 114 -12.43 -8.92 -16.10
N TRP A 115 -13.14 -9.26 -15.02
CA TRP A 115 -14.23 -8.47 -14.48
C TRP A 115 -13.81 -7.62 -13.28
N TYR A 116 -12.94 -8.15 -12.42
CA TYR A 116 -12.55 -7.47 -11.19
C TYR A 116 -11.21 -7.93 -10.64
N THR A 117 -10.68 -7.13 -9.72
CA THR A 117 -9.53 -7.47 -8.89
C THR A 117 -9.90 -7.29 -7.43
N CYS A 118 -9.47 -8.20 -6.56
CA CYS A 118 -9.81 -8.16 -5.13
C CYS A 118 -8.59 -8.01 -4.24
N ILE A 119 -8.59 -6.95 -3.42
CA ILE A 119 -7.55 -6.71 -2.41
C ILE A 119 -8.10 -7.13 -1.03
N TYR A 120 -7.49 -8.13 -0.41
CA TYR A 120 -7.90 -8.57 0.94
C TYR A 120 -7.28 -7.74 2.05
N ARG A 121 -5.96 -7.55 2.04
CA ARG A 121 -5.28 -6.73 3.04
C ARG A 121 -4.00 -6.11 2.51
N VAL A 122 -3.85 -4.83 2.78
CA VAL A 122 -2.59 -4.10 2.65
C VAL A 122 -2.10 -3.78 4.06
N LYS A 123 -0.83 -4.05 4.35
CA LYS A 123 -0.15 -3.55 5.56
C LYS A 123 0.99 -2.66 5.13
N VAL A 124 1.18 -1.58 5.86
CA VAL A 124 2.29 -0.64 5.67
C VAL A 124 3.20 -0.74 6.88
N HIS A 125 4.49 -0.87 6.64
CA HIS A 125 5.51 -1.05 7.68
C HIS A 125 6.47 0.12 7.69
N GLY A 126 6.95 0.47 8.88
CA GLY A 126 7.94 1.51 9.05
C GLY A 126 8.08 1.94 10.50
N LYS A 127 8.97 2.91 10.74
CA LYS A 127 9.16 3.54 12.05
C LYS A 127 8.34 4.82 12.11
N MET A 128 7.51 4.99 13.14
CA MET A 128 6.82 6.25 13.36
C MET A 128 7.83 7.38 13.62
N GLU A 129 7.58 8.54 13.06
CA GLU A 129 8.31 9.75 13.45
C GLU A 129 7.89 10.10 14.88
N ASN A 130 8.83 10.03 15.82
CA ASN A 130 8.55 10.39 17.21
C ASN A 130 8.09 11.85 17.25
N GLN A 131 6.85 12.07 17.66
CA GLN A 131 6.45 13.40 18.10
C GLN A 131 7.27 13.68 19.36
N LYS A 132 8.15 14.69 19.33
CA LYS A 132 8.63 15.26 20.59
C LYS A 132 7.36 15.65 21.34
N ALA A 133 7.16 15.06 22.52
CA ALA A 133 6.13 15.51 23.43
C ALA A 133 6.33 17.03 23.57
N SER A 134 5.32 17.81 23.21
CA SER A 134 5.23 19.17 23.68
C SER A 134 5.09 19.08 25.19
N SER A 135 6.21 19.05 25.90
CA SER A 135 6.29 19.49 27.28
C SER A 135 5.96 20.98 27.28
N GLN A 136 4.66 21.29 27.25
CA GLN A 136 4.17 22.53 27.82
C GLN A 136 4.08 22.26 29.31
N ASP A 137 5.21 22.46 29.99
CA ASP A 137 5.18 23.05 31.31
C ASP A 137 4.59 24.45 31.12
N GLN A 138 3.43 24.70 31.71
CA GLN A 138 2.97 26.04 32.05
C GLN A 138 2.55 26.01 33.52
N ASP A 139 3.14 26.97 34.23
CA ASP A 139 3.13 27.21 35.68
C ASP A 139 1.74 27.22 36.34
#